data_AF-A0A2W1TKK3-F1
#
_entry.id   AF-A0A2W1TKK3-F1
#
_cell.length_a   1.000
_cell.length_b   1.000
_cell.length_c   1.000
_cell.angle_alpha   90.00
_cell.angle_beta   90.00
_cell.angle_gamma   90.00
#
_symmetry.space_group_name_H-M   'P 1'
#
loop_
_entity.id
_entity.type
_entity.pdbx_description
1 polymer ?
#
loop_
_entity_poly.entity_id
_entity_poly.type
_entity_poly.pdbx_seq_one_letter_code
_entity_poly.pdbx_strand_id
1 'polypeptide(L)'
;MTPDHFLPNTLGRPGFSADREPVLRVRPGTGETIGFETTDAVYAELDQHHDMAQLQAPINPVTGPVFVEGAEPGDTLVVTIHAIELTTHGWSVSLPGSGALQHVMGDRVFARRCPISDGSVQVSDRHRFPVRPMIGCIGTAPAEGENSTIMPAYPEGGNMDVTEARPGSTVSLPVRVPGALLSIGDIHALMAEGESSFVAIEAQGTAIVSVDLVKGGPVLRAPRIETDDDWLFVGLGDPVQESVRRGYEDAFAFLVDEHGWTAEDAYAVLSAVGDSKLGGPTGSTAPDPLHPFAAVGAVTLHRVPKSVL
;
A
#
# COMPACT_ATOMS: atom_id res chain seq x y z
N MET A 1 -9.70 16.87 -8.46
CA MET A 1 -11.13 16.55 -8.29
C MET A 1 -11.52 16.92 -6.87
N THR A 2 -12.67 17.54 -6.62
CA THR A 2 -13.11 17.79 -5.24
C THR A 2 -13.89 16.57 -4.74
N PRO A 3 -13.48 15.92 -3.64
CA PRO A 3 -14.18 14.75 -3.11
C PRO A 3 -15.47 15.14 -2.36
N ASP A 4 -16.43 14.22 -2.25
CA ASP A 4 -17.68 14.41 -1.51
C ASP A 4 -17.44 14.49 0.01
N HIS A 5 -16.47 13.72 0.49
CA HIS A 5 -15.97 13.75 1.86
C HIS A 5 -14.48 14.05 1.87
N PHE A 6 -14.00 14.76 2.89
CA PHE A 6 -12.59 15.08 3.05
C PHE A 6 -12.14 14.82 4.49
N LEU A 7 -11.09 14.02 4.62
CA LEU A 7 -10.47 13.67 5.89
C LEU A 7 -9.08 14.33 5.94
N PRO A 8 -8.90 15.37 6.78
CA PRO A 8 -7.62 16.05 6.90
C PRO A 8 -6.57 15.16 7.56
N ASN A 9 -5.29 15.42 7.28
CA ASN A 9 -4.18 14.65 7.85
C ASN A 9 -4.04 14.77 9.38
N THR A 10 -4.76 15.70 10.02
CA THR A 10 -4.87 15.79 11.49
C THR A 10 -5.59 14.59 12.12
N LEU A 11 -6.29 13.80 11.30
CA LEU A 11 -6.87 12.51 11.67
C LEU A 11 -5.88 11.34 11.49
N GLY A 12 -4.68 11.60 10.98
CA GLY A 12 -3.63 10.61 10.78
C GLY A 12 -3.11 10.02 12.10
N ARG A 13 -3.02 8.69 12.18
CA ARG A 13 -2.49 7.96 13.35
C ARG A 13 -1.60 6.80 12.86
N PRO A 14 -0.50 6.45 13.56
CA PRO A 14 0.21 5.19 13.28
C PRO A 14 -0.74 4.00 13.43
N GLY A 15 -0.52 2.90 12.73
CA GLY A 15 -1.22 1.62 12.95
C GLY A 15 -2.66 1.49 12.41
N PHE A 16 -3.15 0.25 12.30
CA PHE A 16 -4.53 -0.10 11.95
C PHE A 16 -5.13 -0.94 13.09
N SER A 17 -6.26 -0.51 13.66
CA SER A 17 -6.85 -1.17 14.83
C SER A 17 -8.39 -1.10 14.80
N ALA A 18 -9.01 -2.18 15.27
CA ALA A 18 -10.46 -2.28 15.45
C ALA A 18 -11.01 -1.41 16.60
N ASP A 19 -10.14 -0.99 17.52
CA ASP A 19 -10.51 -0.20 18.69
C ASP A 19 -10.67 1.31 18.36
N ARG A 20 -10.41 1.70 17.12
CA ARG A 20 -10.50 3.10 16.69
C ARG A 20 -11.91 3.50 16.34
N GLU A 21 -12.36 4.61 16.93
CA GLU A 21 -13.63 5.22 16.55
C GLU A 21 -13.57 5.70 15.09
N PRO A 22 -14.56 5.32 14.26
CA PRO A 22 -14.62 5.80 12.88
C PRO A 22 -14.82 7.31 12.81
N VAL A 23 -14.04 7.97 11.95
CA VAL A 23 -14.17 9.41 11.69
C VAL A 23 -15.22 9.74 10.63
N LEU A 24 -15.63 8.73 9.86
CA LEU A 24 -16.64 8.82 8.82
C LEU A 24 -17.37 7.48 8.68
N ARG A 25 -18.66 7.54 8.36
CA ARG A 25 -19.50 6.39 7.99
C ARG A 25 -20.03 6.60 6.58
N VAL A 26 -19.89 5.58 5.72
CA VAL A 26 -20.33 5.65 4.31
C VAL A 26 -21.08 4.39 3.90
N ARG A 27 -21.91 4.52 2.86
CA ARG A 27 -22.54 3.38 2.19
C ARG A 27 -21.69 2.92 1.00
N PRO A 28 -21.42 1.63 0.83
CA PRO A 28 -20.70 1.14 -0.35
C PRO A 28 -21.56 1.27 -1.61
N GLY A 29 -20.90 1.40 -2.77
CA GLY A 29 -21.57 1.34 -4.09
C GLY A 29 -22.35 2.61 -4.46
N THR A 30 -22.25 3.70 -3.69
CA THR A 30 -22.91 4.98 -4.02
C THR A 30 -22.15 5.78 -5.08
N GLY A 31 -20.86 5.49 -5.25
CA GLY A 31 -19.95 6.30 -6.06
C GLY A 31 -19.47 7.58 -5.36
N GLU A 32 -19.90 7.84 -4.11
CA GLU A 32 -19.39 8.95 -3.30
C GLU A 32 -17.89 8.79 -3.08
N THR A 33 -17.18 9.90 -3.18
CA THR A 33 -15.72 9.97 -3.11
C THR A 33 -15.24 10.51 -1.78
N ILE A 34 -14.13 9.95 -1.29
CA ILE A 34 -13.50 10.31 -0.01
C ILE A 34 -12.06 10.70 -0.29
N GLY A 35 -11.69 11.92 0.08
CA GLY A 35 -10.31 12.41 0.06
C GLY A 35 -9.62 12.13 1.39
N PHE A 36 -8.55 11.35 1.37
CA PHE A 36 -7.67 11.08 2.49
C PHE A 36 -6.41 11.92 2.35
N GLU A 37 -6.31 13.02 3.09
CA GLU A 37 -5.08 13.80 3.17
C GLU A 37 -4.08 13.10 4.08
N THR A 38 -2.84 12.95 3.64
CA THR A 38 -1.75 12.32 4.40
C THR A 38 -0.71 13.37 4.80
N THR A 39 0.36 12.99 5.49
CA THR A 39 1.41 13.93 5.91
C THR A 39 2.79 13.32 5.72
N ASP A 40 3.76 14.16 5.34
CA ASP A 40 5.18 13.83 5.23
C ASP A 40 6.02 14.53 6.32
N ALA A 41 5.36 15.04 7.39
CA ALA A 41 5.99 15.89 8.40
C ALA A 41 7.23 15.25 9.06
N VAL A 42 7.23 13.93 9.24
CA VAL A 42 8.38 13.20 9.81
C VAL A 42 9.63 13.31 8.95
N TYR A 43 9.48 13.39 7.62
CA TYR A 43 10.60 13.52 6.69
C TYR A 43 11.13 14.96 6.65
N ALA A 44 10.26 15.95 6.88
CA ALA A 44 10.69 17.32 7.10
C ALA A 44 11.50 17.48 8.40
N GLU A 45 11.06 16.84 9.49
CA GLU A 45 11.83 16.76 10.74
C GLU A 45 13.18 16.05 10.51
N LEU A 46 13.20 14.97 9.72
CA LEU A 46 14.43 14.25 9.42
C LEU A 46 15.44 15.06 8.59
N ASP A 47 14.97 15.92 7.69
CA ASP A 47 15.82 16.90 6.99
C ASP A 47 16.34 18.00 7.90
N GLN A 48 15.57 18.40 8.91
CA GLN A 48 16.01 19.38 9.89
C GLN A 48 17.06 18.81 10.87
N HIS A 49 16.83 17.60 11.38
CA HIS A 49 17.60 17.03 12.49
C HIS A 49 18.69 16.07 12.04
N HIS A 50 18.47 15.35 10.93
CA HIS A 50 19.29 14.22 10.49
C HIS A 50 19.56 13.20 11.62
N ASP A 51 18.60 13.03 12.51
CA ASP A 51 18.68 12.16 13.68
C ASP A 51 17.28 11.65 14.02
N MET A 52 17.11 10.32 13.95
CA MET A 52 15.83 9.68 14.21
C MET A 52 15.38 9.83 15.68
N ALA A 53 16.32 10.01 16.61
CA ALA A 53 15.99 10.16 18.03
C ALA A 53 15.33 11.51 18.36
N GLN A 54 15.36 12.45 17.42
CA GLN A 54 14.77 13.80 17.58
C GLN A 54 13.39 13.93 16.92
N LEU A 55 12.89 12.88 16.27
CA LEU A 55 11.59 12.90 15.60
C LEU A 55 10.45 12.93 16.62
N GLN A 56 9.45 13.76 16.35
CA GLN A 56 8.21 13.89 17.11
C GLN A 56 7.01 13.47 16.29
N ALA A 57 7.02 13.75 14.98
CA ALA A 57 6.01 13.29 14.07
C ALA A 57 6.06 11.76 13.91
N PRO A 58 4.90 11.08 13.85
CA PRO A 58 4.86 9.65 13.61
C PRO A 58 5.36 9.30 12.20
N ILE A 59 6.00 8.14 12.05
CA ILE A 59 6.30 7.55 10.74
C ILE A 59 5.02 6.91 10.18
N ASN A 60 4.76 7.17 8.90
CA ASN A 60 3.66 6.64 8.09
C ASN A 60 2.30 6.64 8.80
N PRO A 61 1.81 7.79 9.31
CA PRO A 61 0.46 7.84 9.86
C PRO A 61 -0.57 7.61 8.74
N VAL A 62 -1.61 6.83 9.05
CA VAL A 62 -2.75 6.60 8.16
C VAL A 62 -3.95 7.43 8.60
N THR A 63 -4.58 8.09 7.65
CA THR A 63 -5.80 8.88 7.84
C THR A 63 -7.03 7.97 7.79
N GLY A 64 -7.94 8.12 8.74
CA GLY A 64 -9.11 7.24 8.91
C GLY A 64 -9.42 6.99 10.40
N PRO A 65 -10.12 5.89 10.75
CA PRO A 65 -10.71 4.92 9.83
C PRO A 65 -12.10 5.33 9.32
N VAL A 66 -12.43 4.91 8.10
CA VAL A 66 -13.77 5.00 7.53
C VAL A 66 -14.52 3.69 7.77
N PHE A 67 -15.72 3.80 8.34
CA PHE A 67 -16.62 2.67 8.53
C PHE A 67 -17.55 2.52 7.32
N VAL A 68 -17.57 1.33 6.73
CA VAL A 68 -18.39 0.99 5.56
C VAL A 68 -19.62 0.20 5.99
N GLU A 69 -20.81 0.75 5.78
CA GLU A 69 -22.06 0.14 6.19
C GLU A 69 -22.27 -1.25 5.55
N GLY A 70 -22.62 -2.25 6.38
CA GLY A 70 -22.90 -3.61 5.92
C GLY A 70 -21.67 -4.51 5.70
N ALA A 71 -20.45 -3.98 5.83
CA ALA A 71 -19.22 -4.76 5.78
C ALA A 71 -19.08 -5.62 7.05
N GLU A 72 -18.86 -6.92 6.86
CA GLU A 72 -18.74 -7.94 7.91
C GLU A 72 -17.50 -8.82 7.66
N PRO A 73 -16.96 -9.48 8.70
CA PRO A 73 -15.83 -10.39 8.53
C PRO A 73 -16.08 -11.46 7.47
N GLY A 74 -15.15 -11.61 6.53
CA GLY A 74 -15.26 -12.53 5.38
C GLY A 74 -15.69 -11.85 4.07
N ASP A 75 -16.19 -10.62 4.12
CA ASP A 75 -16.43 -9.82 2.93
C ASP A 75 -15.12 -9.30 2.31
N THR A 76 -15.23 -8.73 1.11
CA THR A 76 -14.15 -7.98 0.47
C THR A 76 -14.56 -6.52 0.29
N LEU A 77 -13.75 -5.62 0.85
CA LEU A 77 -13.88 -4.18 0.60
C LEU A 77 -13.16 -3.84 -0.71
N VAL A 78 -13.84 -3.14 -1.60
CA VAL A 78 -13.30 -2.77 -2.92
C VAL A 78 -13.06 -1.26 -2.92
N VAL A 79 -11.82 -0.83 -3.12
CA VAL A 79 -11.42 0.58 -3.07
C VAL A 79 -10.89 1.02 -4.42
N THR A 80 -11.65 1.84 -5.15
CA THR A 80 -11.22 2.41 -6.44
C THR A 80 -10.51 3.73 -6.21
N ILE A 81 -9.29 3.86 -6.74
CA ILE A 81 -8.47 5.06 -6.62
C ILE A 81 -8.70 5.97 -7.83
N HIS A 82 -9.33 7.12 -7.62
CA HIS A 82 -9.67 8.05 -8.70
C HIS A 82 -8.53 9.03 -9.01
N ALA A 83 -7.90 9.55 -7.97
CA ALA A 83 -6.84 10.54 -8.10
C ALA A 83 -5.94 10.54 -6.87
N ILE A 84 -4.70 11.00 -7.06
CA ILE A 84 -3.78 11.35 -5.97
C ILE A 84 -3.24 12.74 -6.27
N GLU A 85 -3.57 13.69 -5.40
CA GLU A 85 -3.16 15.09 -5.53
C GLU A 85 -1.96 15.34 -4.63
N LEU A 86 -0.79 15.55 -5.23
CA LEU A 86 0.45 15.81 -4.50
C LEU A 86 0.57 17.29 -4.12
N THR A 87 1.28 17.56 -3.02
CA THR A 87 1.73 18.92 -2.71
C THR A 87 2.95 19.32 -3.57
N THR A 88 3.69 20.35 -3.15
CA THR A 88 4.75 21.00 -3.94
C THR A 88 6.12 20.34 -3.81
N HIS A 89 6.24 19.27 -3.03
CA HIS A 89 7.50 18.55 -2.82
C HIS A 89 7.24 17.14 -2.28
N GLY A 90 8.28 16.34 -2.33
CA GLY A 90 8.42 15.15 -1.51
C GLY A 90 9.82 15.07 -0.89
N TRP A 91 10.18 13.90 -0.38
CA TRP A 91 11.39 13.66 0.38
C TRP A 91 12.06 12.38 -0.09
N SER A 92 13.37 12.43 -0.28
CA SER A 92 14.20 11.23 -0.47
C SER A 92 15.01 11.03 0.80
N VAL A 93 14.94 9.83 1.38
CA VAL A 93 15.51 9.54 2.69
C VAL A 93 16.35 8.28 2.67
N SER A 94 17.36 8.22 3.53
CA SER A 94 18.09 7.00 3.87
C SER A 94 18.14 6.88 5.39
N LEU A 95 17.73 5.72 5.90
CA LEU A 95 17.75 5.40 7.33
C LEU A 95 18.83 4.33 7.61
N PRO A 96 19.57 4.43 8.72
CA PRO A 96 20.50 3.38 9.13
C PRO A 96 19.83 2.01 9.26
N GLY A 97 20.51 0.96 8.80
CA GLY A 97 20.02 -0.42 8.90
C GLY A 97 18.83 -0.75 7.99
N SER A 98 18.57 0.07 6.96
CA SER A 98 17.44 -0.10 6.04
C SER A 98 17.87 -0.19 4.58
N GLY A 99 17.16 -0.99 3.81
CA GLY A 99 17.33 -1.10 2.35
C GLY A 99 18.60 -1.80 1.89
N ALA A 100 18.67 -2.05 0.58
CA ALA A 100 19.75 -2.78 -0.08
C ALA A 100 21.11 -2.06 0.00
N LEU A 101 21.11 -0.76 0.30
CA LEU A 101 22.33 0.05 0.40
C LEU A 101 22.78 0.28 1.86
N GLN A 102 22.14 -0.33 2.86
CA GLN A 102 22.44 -0.10 4.28
C GLN A 102 23.95 -0.18 4.62
N HIS A 103 24.68 -1.15 4.06
CA HIS A 103 26.11 -1.32 4.36
C HIS A 103 27.00 -0.29 3.66
N VAL A 104 26.54 0.25 2.52
CA VAL A 104 27.27 1.26 1.75
C VAL A 104 27.01 2.65 2.32
N MET A 105 25.77 2.91 2.75
CA MET A 105 25.37 4.16 3.39
C MET A 105 25.82 4.23 4.86
N GLY A 106 26.00 3.09 5.52
CA GLY A 106 26.38 3.00 6.93
C GLY A 106 25.34 3.64 7.85
N ASP A 107 25.80 4.28 8.92
CA ASP A 107 24.93 4.94 9.91
C ASP A 107 24.49 6.35 9.50
N ARG A 108 24.66 6.71 8.22
CA ARG A 108 24.29 8.04 7.74
C ARG A 108 22.78 8.15 7.61
N VAL A 109 22.20 9.04 8.41
CA VAL A 109 20.86 9.59 8.15
C VAL A 109 20.97 10.63 7.04
N PHE A 110 20.17 10.48 6.01
CA PHE A 110 20.07 11.43 4.90
C PHE A 110 18.60 11.73 4.64
N ALA A 111 18.30 13.01 4.43
CA ALA A 111 17.02 13.45 3.89
C ALA A 111 17.30 14.56 2.88
N ARG A 112 16.44 14.64 1.87
CA ARG A 112 16.49 15.67 0.83
C ARG A 112 15.08 16.01 0.39
N ARG A 113 14.75 17.30 0.46
CA ARG A 113 13.57 17.86 -0.18
C ARG A 113 13.68 17.76 -1.70
N CYS A 114 12.67 17.17 -2.33
CA CYS A 114 12.55 16.97 -3.77
C CYS A 114 11.38 17.81 -4.31
N PRO A 115 11.64 18.99 -4.92
CA PRO A 115 10.57 19.85 -5.43
C PRO A 115 9.70 19.16 -6.48
N ILE A 116 8.39 19.38 -6.43
CA ILE A 116 7.39 18.89 -7.38
C ILE A 116 6.73 20.09 -8.07
N SER A 117 6.79 20.10 -9.39
CA SER A 117 6.18 21.12 -10.25
C SER A 117 5.96 20.55 -11.64
N ASP A 118 4.93 21.04 -12.35
CA ASP A 118 4.61 20.65 -13.73
C ASP A 118 4.54 19.12 -13.95
N GLY A 119 3.95 18.38 -13.00
CA GLY A 119 3.83 16.92 -13.08
C GLY A 119 5.16 16.17 -13.00
N SER A 120 6.22 16.78 -12.45
CA SER A 120 7.53 16.17 -12.32
C SER A 120 8.16 16.47 -10.95
N VAL A 121 8.94 15.51 -10.45
CA VAL A 121 9.73 15.63 -9.21
C VAL A 121 11.22 15.76 -9.53
N GLN A 122 11.88 16.72 -8.89
CA GLN A 122 13.32 16.95 -9.02
C GLN A 122 14.06 16.25 -7.87
N VAL A 123 14.77 15.16 -8.18
CA VAL A 123 15.48 14.35 -7.17
C VAL A 123 16.94 14.78 -6.99
N SER A 124 17.51 15.50 -7.96
CA SER A 124 18.80 16.19 -7.85
C SER A 124 18.90 17.34 -8.87
N ASP A 125 19.99 18.10 -8.82
CA ASP A 125 20.26 19.21 -9.76
C ASP A 125 20.20 18.83 -11.25
N ARG A 126 20.37 17.54 -11.58
CA ARG A 126 20.43 17.04 -12.96
C ARG A 126 19.29 16.10 -13.32
N HIS A 127 18.48 15.69 -12.35
CA HIS A 127 17.52 14.61 -12.53
C HIS A 127 16.13 15.05 -12.11
N ARG A 128 15.24 15.14 -13.10
CA ARG A 128 13.82 15.44 -12.95
C ARG A 128 13.02 14.36 -13.69
N PHE A 129 12.05 13.77 -13.01
CA PHE A 129 11.27 12.66 -13.53
C PHE A 129 9.78 12.95 -13.43
N PRO A 130 8.94 12.45 -14.35
CA PRO A 130 7.49 12.52 -14.20
C PRO A 130 7.05 11.87 -12.89
N VAL A 131 6.10 12.50 -12.19
CA VAL A 131 5.49 11.87 -11.02
C VAL A 131 4.63 10.68 -11.46
N ARG A 132 4.59 9.65 -10.62
CA ARG A 132 3.72 8.48 -10.76
C ARG A 132 3.15 8.18 -9.38
N PRO A 133 2.19 8.99 -8.92
CA PRO A 133 1.75 8.92 -7.55
C PRO A 133 1.05 7.59 -7.25
N MET A 134 1.26 7.10 -6.04
CA MET A 134 0.70 5.84 -5.53
C MET A 134 0.53 5.92 -4.00
N ILE A 135 -0.30 5.03 -3.47
CA ILE A 135 -0.59 4.86 -2.03
C ILE A 135 0.24 3.69 -1.50
N GLY A 136 1.17 3.94 -0.59
CA GLY A 136 2.03 2.91 0.01
C GLY A 136 1.29 2.12 1.08
N CYS A 137 0.54 2.86 1.91
CA CYS A 137 -0.22 2.31 3.02
C CYS A 137 -1.73 2.39 2.77
N ILE A 138 -2.36 1.26 2.46
CA ILE A 138 -3.82 1.13 2.31
C ILE A 138 -4.27 -0.18 2.96
N GLY A 139 -5.23 -0.11 3.88
CA GLY A 139 -5.67 -1.31 4.58
C GLY A 139 -6.91 -1.14 5.45
N THR A 140 -7.41 -2.28 5.91
CA THR A 140 -8.52 -2.41 6.86
C THR A 140 -8.03 -2.85 8.22
N ALA A 141 -8.84 -2.67 9.28
CA ALA A 141 -8.45 -3.07 10.62
C ALA A 141 -8.36 -4.61 10.78
N PRO A 142 -7.37 -5.12 11.53
CA PRO A 142 -7.30 -6.54 11.88
C PRO A 142 -8.40 -6.92 12.88
N ALA A 143 -8.70 -8.22 12.99
CA ALA A 143 -9.64 -8.74 13.99
C ALA A 143 -9.11 -8.61 15.43
N GLU A 144 -7.79 -8.66 15.60
CA GLU A 144 -7.12 -8.61 16.90
C GLU A 144 -5.88 -7.72 16.82
N GLY A 145 -5.61 -6.97 17.90
CA GLY A 145 -4.41 -6.16 18.03
C GLY A 145 -4.40 -4.91 17.13
N GLU A 146 -3.18 -4.46 16.83
CA GLU A 146 -2.92 -3.33 15.94
C GLU A 146 -1.85 -3.73 14.92
N ASN A 147 -2.16 -3.59 13.63
CA ASN A 147 -1.20 -3.78 12.56
C ASN A 147 -0.35 -2.52 12.41
N SER A 148 0.97 -2.66 12.26
CA SER A 148 1.90 -1.55 12.05
C SER A 148 1.66 -0.86 10.70
N THR A 149 1.97 0.44 10.61
CA THR A 149 2.02 1.19 9.34
C THR A 149 3.41 1.25 8.73
N ILE A 150 4.41 0.64 9.39
CA ILE A 150 5.79 0.63 8.92
C ILE A 150 6.12 -0.75 8.34
N MET A 151 6.09 -1.78 9.20
CA MET A 151 6.40 -3.16 8.82
C MET A 151 5.73 -4.16 9.76
N PRO A 152 5.35 -5.35 9.26
CA PRO A 152 5.37 -5.78 7.84
C PRO A 152 4.14 -5.29 7.06
N ALA A 153 3.99 -5.74 5.81
CA ALA A 153 2.69 -5.81 5.16
C ALA A 153 1.85 -6.95 5.74
N TYR A 154 0.52 -6.77 5.77
CA TYR A 154 -0.43 -7.69 6.39
C TYR A 154 -1.46 -8.23 5.38
N PRO A 155 -2.14 -9.34 5.68
CA PRO A 155 -3.28 -9.84 4.90
C PRO A 155 -4.34 -8.76 4.62
N GLU A 156 -4.59 -7.87 5.59
CA GLU A 156 -5.55 -6.76 5.50
C GLU A 156 -5.02 -5.54 4.70
N GLY A 157 -3.83 -5.64 4.11
CA GLY A 157 -3.11 -4.55 3.46
C GLY A 157 -2.06 -3.92 4.39
N GLY A 158 -2.13 -2.60 4.56
CA GLY A 158 -1.10 -1.83 5.26
C GLY A 158 0.00 -1.40 4.30
N ASN A 159 1.25 -1.41 4.77
CA ASN A 159 2.38 -0.89 4.01
C ASN A 159 2.89 -1.89 2.98
N MET A 160 2.17 -1.99 1.87
CA MET A 160 2.46 -2.94 0.80
C MET A 160 3.46 -2.40 -0.22
N ASP A 161 3.52 -1.08 -0.38
CA ASP A 161 4.38 -0.36 -1.33
C ASP A 161 4.40 -1.01 -2.72
N VAL A 162 3.21 -1.13 -3.29
CA VAL A 162 2.97 -1.67 -4.61
C VAL A 162 2.62 -0.55 -5.57
N THR A 163 3.41 -0.40 -6.64
CA THR A 163 3.27 0.69 -7.63
C THR A 163 1.89 0.74 -8.31
N GLU A 164 1.14 -0.36 -8.24
CA GLU A 164 -0.19 -0.53 -8.81
C GLU A 164 -1.30 0.07 -7.95
N ALA A 165 -1.06 0.43 -6.69
CA ALA A 165 -2.01 1.17 -5.85
C ALA A 165 -2.02 2.67 -6.26
N ARG A 166 -2.46 2.94 -7.49
CA ARG A 166 -2.38 4.23 -8.17
C ARG A 166 -3.74 4.63 -8.78
N PRO A 167 -3.92 5.88 -9.24
CA PRO A 167 -5.13 6.29 -9.93
C PRO A 167 -5.48 5.39 -11.12
N GLY A 168 -6.76 5.03 -11.22
CA GLY A 168 -7.30 4.08 -12.21
C GLY A 168 -7.33 2.62 -11.72
N SER A 169 -6.64 2.30 -10.63
CA SER A 169 -6.66 0.95 -10.06
C SER A 169 -7.74 0.78 -9.00
N THR A 170 -8.13 -0.47 -8.77
CA THR A 170 -9.01 -0.89 -7.68
C THR A 170 -8.27 -1.88 -6.77
N VAL A 171 -8.29 -1.63 -5.47
CA VAL A 171 -7.67 -2.48 -4.44
C VAL A 171 -8.76 -3.20 -3.65
N SER A 172 -8.76 -4.53 -3.70
CA SER A 172 -9.64 -5.40 -2.95
C SER A 172 -8.98 -5.87 -1.66
N LEU A 173 -9.58 -5.55 -0.52
CA LEU A 173 -9.04 -5.78 0.82
C LEU A 173 -9.95 -6.76 1.60
N PRO A 174 -9.39 -7.74 2.32
CA PRO A 174 -10.19 -8.63 3.16
C PRO A 174 -10.79 -7.89 4.36
N VAL A 175 -12.09 -8.06 4.62
CA VAL A 175 -12.76 -7.53 5.81
C VAL A 175 -12.61 -8.50 6.98
N ARG A 176 -12.09 -8.02 8.11
CA ARG A 176 -11.91 -8.81 9.35
C ARG A 176 -12.76 -8.34 10.52
N VAL A 177 -13.32 -7.14 10.43
CA VAL A 177 -14.16 -6.54 11.47
C VAL A 177 -15.37 -5.83 10.87
N PRO A 178 -16.47 -5.66 11.63
CA PRO A 178 -17.62 -4.90 11.18
C PRO A 178 -17.21 -3.49 10.73
N GLY A 179 -17.65 -3.12 9.54
CA GLY A 179 -17.35 -1.81 8.95
C GLY A 179 -16.00 -1.69 8.26
N ALA A 180 -15.17 -2.75 8.26
CA ALA A 180 -13.82 -2.82 7.68
C ALA A 180 -12.77 -1.86 8.26
N LEU A 181 -13.12 -0.60 8.56
CA LEU A 181 -12.26 0.45 9.13
C LEU A 181 -11.08 0.79 8.20
N LEU A 182 -11.41 1.23 6.98
CA LEU A 182 -10.44 1.61 5.95
C LEU A 182 -9.62 2.83 6.38
N SER A 183 -8.30 2.74 6.27
CA SER A 183 -7.38 3.87 6.46
C SER A 183 -6.33 3.91 5.35
N ILE A 184 -5.87 5.12 5.00
CA ILE A 184 -4.92 5.37 3.90
C ILE A 184 -3.82 6.34 4.36
N GLY A 185 -2.57 6.05 4.01
CA GLY A 185 -1.39 6.84 4.34
C GLY A 185 -0.27 6.64 3.31
N ASP A 186 0.90 7.20 3.61
CA ASP A 186 2.15 6.93 2.89
C ASP A 186 2.06 7.17 1.37
N ILE A 187 1.77 8.41 0.98
CA ILE A 187 1.68 8.75 -0.44
C ILE A 187 3.10 8.93 -0.99
N HIS A 188 3.41 8.24 -2.08
CA HIS A 188 4.68 8.44 -2.78
C HIS A 188 4.42 9.26 -4.04
N ALA A 189 5.26 10.28 -4.28
CA ALA A 189 5.24 11.02 -5.55
C ALA A 189 5.82 10.19 -6.70
N LEU A 190 6.79 9.32 -6.38
CA LEU A 190 7.45 8.42 -7.31
C LEU A 190 8.16 7.30 -6.53
N MET A 191 7.96 6.07 -6.96
CA MET A 191 8.63 4.91 -6.39
C MET A 191 9.16 3.99 -7.50
N ALA A 192 10.26 3.30 -7.23
CA ALA A 192 10.76 2.22 -8.07
C ALA A 192 10.10 0.90 -7.65
N GLU A 193 9.86 -0.01 -8.59
CA GLU A 193 9.37 -1.35 -8.26
C GLU A 193 10.34 -2.05 -7.30
N GLY A 194 9.81 -2.76 -6.30
CA GLY A 194 10.62 -3.43 -5.28
C GLY A 194 11.09 -2.52 -4.14
N GLU A 195 11.06 -1.20 -4.33
CA GLU A 195 11.54 -0.18 -3.39
C GLU A 195 12.83 -0.59 -2.64
N SER A 196 13.82 -1.08 -3.38
CA SER A 196 14.98 -1.71 -2.72
C SER A 196 15.83 -0.74 -1.89
N SER A 197 15.63 0.58 -2.02
CA SER A 197 16.20 1.60 -1.13
C SER A 197 15.51 1.70 0.23
N PHE A 198 14.40 0.99 0.44
CA PHE A 198 13.50 1.03 1.59
C PHE A 198 12.60 2.26 1.70
N VAL A 199 13.00 3.39 1.13
CA VAL A 199 12.19 4.63 1.10
C VAL A 199 12.09 5.15 -0.32
N ALA A 200 10.89 5.65 -0.68
CA ALA A 200 10.55 6.18 -1.99
C ALA A 200 10.84 7.69 -2.07
N ILE A 201 10.16 8.38 -2.99
CA ILE A 201 9.98 9.83 -2.90
C ILE A 201 8.67 10.10 -2.13
N GLU A 202 8.80 10.19 -0.82
CA GLU A 202 7.72 10.37 0.15
C GLU A 202 7.06 11.73 0.02
N ALA A 203 5.73 11.82 0.06
CA ALA A 203 5.05 13.09 -0.15
C ALA A 203 3.74 13.20 0.62
N GLN A 204 3.47 14.41 1.11
CA GLN A 204 2.12 14.79 1.46
C GLN A 204 1.25 14.88 0.20
N GLY A 205 0.05 14.30 0.28
CA GLY A 205 -0.96 14.43 -0.76
C GLY A 205 -2.36 14.08 -0.27
N THR A 206 -3.32 14.07 -1.19
CA THR A 206 -4.68 13.59 -0.95
C THR A 206 -5.01 12.45 -1.91
N ALA A 207 -5.28 11.27 -1.36
CA ALA A 207 -5.82 10.14 -2.13
C ALA A 207 -7.34 10.24 -2.20
N ILE A 208 -7.90 10.28 -3.40
CA ILE A 208 -9.35 10.36 -3.63
C ILE A 208 -9.83 8.99 -4.08
N VAL A 209 -10.67 8.36 -3.26
CA VAL A 209 -11.15 6.98 -3.49
C VAL A 209 -12.67 6.89 -3.38
N SER A 210 -13.26 5.84 -3.97
CA SER A 210 -14.62 5.40 -3.65
C SER A 210 -14.59 3.95 -3.17
N VAL A 211 -15.63 3.54 -2.44
CA VAL A 211 -15.72 2.20 -1.86
C VAL A 211 -16.94 1.43 -2.35
N ASP A 212 -16.75 0.14 -2.59
CA ASP A 212 -17.80 -0.85 -2.83
C ASP A 212 -17.56 -2.08 -1.93
N LEU A 213 -18.52 -2.99 -1.89
CA LEU A 213 -18.51 -4.14 -1.00
C LEU A 213 -18.98 -5.41 -1.73
N VAL A 214 -18.12 -6.43 -1.75
CA VAL A 214 -18.47 -7.76 -2.27
C VAL A 214 -18.83 -8.67 -1.10
N LYS A 215 -20.08 -9.13 -1.08
CA LYS A 215 -20.62 -10.07 -0.08
C LYS A 215 -20.53 -11.51 -0.61
N GLY A 216 -20.10 -12.44 0.25
CA GLY A 216 -20.21 -13.89 -0.03
C GLY A 216 -19.29 -14.44 -1.13
N GLY A 217 -18.19 -13.75 -1.45
CA GLY A 217 -17.14 -14.24 -2.35
C GLY A 217 -16.04 -15.02 -1.63
N PRO A 218 -14.96 -15.42 -2.35
CA PRO A 218 -13.79 -16.04 -1.73
C PRO A 218 -13.17 -15.14 -0.66
N VAL A 219 -12.75 -15.73 0.45
CA VAL A 219 -12.02 -15.01 1.49
C VAL A 219 -10.60 -14.77 1.02
N LEU A 220 -10.26 -13.50 0.82
CA LEU A 220 -8.93 -13.10 0.40
C LEU A 220 -7.88 -13.39 1.50
N ARG A 221 -6.78 -14.04 1.10
CA ARG A 221 -5.59 -14.28 1.94
C ARG A 221 -4.70 -13.05 2.04
N ALA A 222 -4.70 -12.22 1.01
CA ALA A 222 -3.97 -10.97 0.89
C ALA A 222 -4.71 -10.08 -0.13
N PRO A 223 -4.35 -8.79 -0.25
CA PRO A 223 -5.02 -7.91 -1.19
C PRO A 223 -4.88 -8.34 -2.65
N ARG A 224 -5.89 -7.98 -3.45
CA ARG A 224 -5.88 -8.13 -4.92
C ARG A 224 -6.00 -6.76 -5.54
N ILE A 225 -5.29 -6.50 -6.63
CA ILE A 225 -5.34 -5.21 -7.33
C ILE A 225 -5.82 -5.47 -8.76
N GLU A 226 -6.75 -4.64 -9.21
CA GLU A 226 -7.22 -4.60 -10.59
C GLU A 226 -6.75 -3.29 -11.23
N THR A 227 -6.08 -3.39 -12.37
CA THR A 227 -5.74 -2.25 -13.24
C THR A 227 -6.56 -2.34 -14.52
N ASP A 228 -6.39 -1.40 -15.48
CA ASP A 228 -7.07 -1.48 -16.77
C ASP A 228 -6.77 -2.80 -17.52
N ASP A 229 -5.53 -3.28 -17.43
CA ASP A 229 -5.03 -4.38 -18.25
C ASP A 229 -4.89 -5.70 -17.47
N ASP A 230 -4.76 -5.65 -16.14
CA ASP A 230 -4.28 -6.77 -15.34
C ASP A 230 -5.03 -6.98 -14.03
N TRP A 231 -5.17 -8.25 -13.65
CA TRP A 231 -5.39 -8.67 -12.27
C TRP A 231 -4.05 -8.95 -11.61
N LEU A 232 -3.83 -8.43 -10.41
CA LEU A 232 -2.62 -8.65 -9.63
C LEU A 232 -2.93 -9.21 -8.25
N PHE A 233 -2.21 -10.25 -7.85
CA PHE A 233 -2.38 -10.96 -6.59
C PHE A 233 -1.17 -10.70 -5.70
N VAL A 234 -1.40 -10.14 -4.51
CA VAL A 234 -0.32 -9.89 -3.55
C VAL A 234 0.06 -11.20 -2.86
N GLY A 235 1.32 -11.60 -2.98
CA GLY A 235 1.91 -12.68 -2.20
C GLY A 235 2.56 -12.14 -0.91
N LEU A 236 2.37 -12.86 0.19
CA LEU A 236 3.01 -12.59 1.49
C LEU A 236 3.57 -13.89 2.06
N GLY A 237 4.88 -13.95 2.36
CA GLY A 237 5.49 -15.14 2.95
C GLY A 237 6.99 -15.04 3.20
N ASP A 238 7.49 -15.92 4.07
CA ASP A 238 8.90 -16.00 4.46
C ASP A 238 9.41 -17.45 4.35
N PRO A 239 10.35 -17.76 3.44
CA PRO A 239 11.10 -16.84 2.59
C PRO A 239 10.31 -16.36 1.35
N VAL A 240 10.93 -15.57 0.48
CA VAL A 240 10.31 -15.05 -0.77
C VAL A 240 9.64 -16.13 -1.62
N GLN A 241 10.15 -17.37 -1.61
CA GLN A 241 9.55 -18.49 -2.33
C GLN A 241 8.15 -18.84 -1.81
N GLU A 242 7.90 -18.67 -0.51
CA GLU A 242 6.57 -18.84 0.05
C GLU A 242 5.64 -17.70 -0.37
N SER A 243 6.12 -16.46 -0.39
CA SER A 243 5.38 -15.30 -0.90
C SER A 243 4.93 -15.54 -2.34
N VAL A 244 5.87 -15.95 -3.20
CA VAL A 244 5.60 -16.30 -4.60
C VAL A 244 4.57 -17.42 -4.70
N ARG A 245 4.76 -18.52 -3.97
CA ARG A 245 3.84 -19.67 -4.01
C ARG A 245 2.42 -19.24 -3.66
N ARG A 246 2.25 -18.48 -2.57
CA ARG A 246 0.92 -18.07 -2.09
C ARG A 246 0.21 -17.17 -3.09
N GLY A 247 0.87 -16.14 -3.61
CA GLY A 247 0.25 -15.24 -4.57
C GLY A 247 -0.06 -15.92 -5.91
N TYR A 248 0.77 -16.86 -6.36
CA TYR A 248 0.49 -17.68 -7.56
C TYR A 248 -0.67 -18.66 -7.34
N GLU A 249 -0.80 -19.24 -6.15
CA GLU A 249 -1.96 -20.04 -5.76
C GLU A 249 -3.26 -19.22 -5.74
N ASP A 250 -3.20 -17.94 -5.31
CA ASP A 250 -4.37 -17.04 -5.38
C ASP A 250 -4.75 -16.73 -6.83
N ALA A 251 -3.77 -16.49 -7.71
CA ALA A 251 -4.00 -16.31 -9.14
C ALA A 251 -4.60 -17.56 -9.80
N PHE A 252 -4.13 -18.74 -9.42
CA PHE A 252 -4.65 -20.02 -9.90
C PHE A 252 -6.09 -20.26 -9.41
N ALA A 253 -6.36 -20.05 -8.12
CA ALA A 253 -7.69 -20.18 -7.53
C ALA A 253 -8.68 -19.21 -8.19
N PHE A 254 -8.26 -17.98 -8.49
CA PHE A 254 -9.08 -17.04 -9.24
C PHE A 254 -9.53 -17.58 -10.61
N LEU A 255 -8.62 -18.18 -11.39
CA LEU A 255 -8.96 -18.76 -12.69
C LEU A 255 -9.89 -19.97 -12.56
N VAL A 256 -9.62 -20.86 -11.61
CA VAL A 256 -10.37 -22.11 -11.45
C VAL A 256 -11.69 -21.89 -10.73
N ASP A 257 -11.65 -21.30 -9.54
CA ASP A 257 -12.79 -21.22 -8.63
C ASP A 257 -13.72 -20.05 -8.97
N GLU A 258 -13.18 -18.90 -9.39
CA GLU A 258 -13.99 -17.73 -9.74
C GLU A 258 -14.37 -17.69 -11.23
N HIS A 259 -13.52 -18.20 -12.13
CA HIS A 259 -13.75 -18.18 -13.58
C HIS A 259 -14.06 -19.54 -14.22
N GLY A 260 -14.04 -20.63 -13.46
CA GLY A 260 -14.51 -21.95 -13.92
C GLY A 260 -13.57 -22.66 -14.89
N TRP A 261 -12.29 -22.31 -14.90
CA TRP A 261 -11.29 -22.95 -15.77
C TRP A 261 -10.93 -24.35 -15.29
N THR A 262 -10.41 -25.18 -16.20
CA THR A 262 -9.75 -26.43 -15.80
C THR A 262 -8.43 -26.14 -15.11
N ALA A 263 -7.99 -27.04 -14.23
CA ALA A 263 -6.70 -26.92 -13.57
C ALA A 263 -5.53 -26.91 -14.58
N GLU A 264 -5.64 -27.71 -15.63
CA GLU A 264 -4.64 -27.81 -16.70
C GLU A 264 -4.53 -26.50 -17.51
N ASP A 265 -5.65 -25.88 -17.88
CA ASP A 265 -5.65 -24.62 -18.62
C ASP A 265 -5.15 -23.46 -17.77
N ALA A 266 -5.61 -23.37 -16.51
CA ALA A 266 -5.12 -22.36 -15.57
C ALA A 266 -3.61 -22.47 -15.37
N TYR A 267 -3.10 -23.70 -15.20
CA TYR A 267 -1.66 -23.95 -15.12
C TYR A 267 -0.92 -23.53 -16.40
N ALA A 268 -1.42 -23.95 -17.58
CA ALA A 268 -0.76 -23.65 -18.84
C ALA A 268 -0.68 -22.13 -19.12
N VAL A 269 -1.75 -21.39 -18.82
CA VAL A 269 -1.79 -19.94 -19.00
C VAL A 269 -0.89 -19.23 -18.00
N LEU A 270 -0.98 -19.55 -16.71
CA LEU A 270 -0.07 -18.95 -15.72
C LEU A 270 1.39 -19.25 -16.08
N SER A 271 1.72 -20.48 -16.46
CA SER A 271 3.07 -20.83 -16.92
C SER A 271 3.55 -20.04 -18.14
N ALA A 272 2.64 -19.57 -19.00
CA ALA A 272 2.98 -18.86 -20.23
C ALA A 272 3.06 -17.34 -20.05
N VAL A 273 2.16 -16.75 -19.26
CA VAL A 273 1.97 -15.29 -19.18
C VAL A 273 1.73 -14.76 -17.75
N GLY A 274 1.83 -15.61 -16.73
CA GLY A 274 1.74 -15.20 -15.33
C GLY A 274 3.05 -14.59 -14.84
N ASP A 275 3.18 -13.27 -14.92
CA ASP A 275 4.38 -12.55 -14.46
C ASP A 275 4.42 -12.44 -12.93
N SER A 276 5.62 -12.43 -12.35
CA SER A 276 5.83 -12.21 -10.91
C SER A 276 6.91 -11.17 -10.67
N LYS A 277 6.70 -10.26 -9.72
CA LYS A 277 7.71 -9.27 -9.29
C LYS A 277 7.71 -9.08 -7.77
N LEU A 278 8.76 -8.43 -7.27
CA LEU A 278 8.78 -7.94 -5.88
C LEU A 278 7.77 -6.78 -5.72
N GLY A 279 7.06 -6.78 -4.59
CA GLY A 279 6.27 -5.65 -4.12
C GLY A 279 7.10 -4.73 -3.23
N GLY A 280 6.52 -4.22 -2.15
CA GLY A 280 7.19 -3.34 -1.20
C GLY A 280 8.32 -3.96 -0.37
N PRO A 281 9.09 -3.13 0.33
CA PRO A 281 10.30 -3.53 1.04
C PRO A 281 10.03 -4.00 2.47
N THR A 282 8.77 -3.96 2.92
CA THR A 282 8.40 -4.12 4.33
C THR A 282 8.37 -5.57 4.81
N GLY A 283 8.46 -6.53 3.89
CA GLY A 283 8.37 -7.95 4.19
C GLY A 283 6.96 -8.37 4.61
N SER A 284 6.83 -9.59 5.12
CA SER A 284 5.54 -10.20 5.51
C SER A 284 5.51 -10.69 6.96
N THR A 285 6.61 -10.51 7.69
CA THR A 285 6.78 -10.96 9.07
C THR A 285 7.33 -9.83 9.91
N ALA A 286 6.92 -9.77 11.19
CA ALA A 286 7.44 -8.79 12.12
C ALA A 286 8.98 -8.86 12.18
N PRO A 287 9.69 -7.73 12.05
CA PRO A 287 11.14 -7.69 12.13
C PRO A 287 11.62 -7.96 13.56
N ASP A 288 12.92 -8.22 13.70
CA ASP A 288 13.56 -8.22 15.02
C ASP A 288 13.41 -6.82 15.64
N PRO A 289 12.91 -6.69 16.89
CA PRO A 289 12.80 -5.41 17.57
C PRO A 289 14.11 -4.61 17.67
N LEU A 290 15.27 -5.27 17.62
CA LEU A 290 16.59 -4.62 17.60
C LEU A 290 16.99 -4.11 16.20
N HIS A 291 16.34 -4.62 15.15
CA HIS A 291 16.55 -4.25 13.76
C HIS A 291 15.20 -3.99 13.07
N PRO A 292 14.46 -2.96 13.52
CA PRO A 292 13.06 -2.76 13.15
C PRO A 292 12.84 -2.41 11.66
N PHE A 293 13.90 -2.10 10.91
CA PHE A 293 13.86 -1.85 9.46
C PHE A 293 14.45 -2.99 8.62
N ALA A 294 14.82 -4.12 9.25
CA ALA A 294 15.30 -5.30 8.55
C ALA A 294 14.12 -6.17 8.13
N ALA A 295 13.77 -6.12 6.84
CA ALA A 295 12.66 -6.88 6.28
C ALA A 295 12.83 -8.39 6.43
N VAL A 296 11.75 -9.05 6.87
CA VAL A 296 11.64 -10.51 7.00
C VAL A 296 10.49 -11.00 6.13
N GLY A 297 10.75 -12.05 5.34
CA GLY A 297 9.87 -12.47 4.27
C GLY A 297 9.83 -11.48 3.10
N ALA A 298 8.77 -11.55 2.30
CA ALA A 298 8.63 -10.70 1.12
C ALA A 298 7.17 -10.40 0.78
N VAL A 299 6.97 -9.21 0.22
CA VAL A 299 5.78 -8.86 -0.56
C VAL A 299 6.10 -9.12 -2.04
N THR A 300 5.21 -9.81 -2.73
CA THR A 300 5.32 -10.07 -4.18
C THR A 300 4.01 -9.76 -4.89
N LEU A 301 4.06 -9.54 -6.19
CA LEU A 301 2.88 -9.32 -7.05
C LEU A 301 2.90 -10.31 -8.20
N HIS A 302 1.76 -10.97 -8.43
CA HIS A 302 1.57 -11.93 -9.49
C HIS A 302 0.48 -11.46 -10.44
N ARG A 303 0.84 -11.27 -11.70
CA ARG A 303 0.01 -10.62 -12.72
C ARG A 303 -0.64 -11.66 -13.60
N VAL A 304 -1.94 -11.52 -13.82
CA VAL A 304 -2.72 -12.24 -14.83
C VAL A 304 -3.34 -11.21 -15.78
N PRO A 305 -2.94 -11.18 -17.07
CA PRO A 305 -3.49 -10.24 -18.03
C PRO A 305 -4.99 -10.47 -18.24
N LYS A 306 -5.80 -9.41 -18.22
CA LYS A 306 -7.26 -9.52 -18.46
C LYS A 306 -7.60 -10.08 -19.84
N SER A 307 -6.71 -9.97 -20.82
CA SER A 307 -6.90 -10.53 -22.17
C SER A 307 -7.01 -12.06 -22.21
N VAL A 308 -6.70 -12.75 -21.11
CA VAL A 308 -6.84 -14.22 -21.03
C VAL A 308 -8.22 -14.66 -20.57
N LEU A 309 -8.99 -13.78 -19.91
CA LEU A 309 -10.33 -14.02 -19.36
C LEU A 309 -11.42 -13.78 -20.41
#